data_AF-A0A7J8PDY0-F1
#
_entry.id   AF-A0A7J8PDY0-F1
#
_cell.length_a   1.000
_cell.length_b   1.000
_cell.length_c   1.000
_cell.angle_alpha   90.00
_cell.angle_beta   90.00
_cell.angle_gamma   90.00
#
_symmetry.space_group_name_H-M   'P 1'
#
loop_
_entity.id
_entity.type
_entity.pdbx_description
1 polymer ?
#
loop_
_entity_poly.entity_id
_entity_poly.type
_entity_poly.pdbx_seq_one_letter_code
_entity_poly.pdbx_strand_id
1 'polypeptide(L)'
;MGFLEALGLGNREYIRTFRYHLQTEIVKESDGIDKIDIRSLDMTAYHMVREKLRSLLEEHKNAKFIVTGHSLGGALAILFPIVLVIHEEKKLMEKLLAVYTFGQPRVGNRQLGKFMEAHLDHPVPKYFRVVYCNDLVPRLPYDDKTFLYKHFGVCLYYNSCYIEQ
;
A
#
# COMPACT_ATOMS: atom_id res chain seq x y z
N MET A 1 5.37 -16.98 -6.46
CA MET A 1 4.34 -15.94 -6.62
C MET A 1 4.26 -15.19 -5.33
N GLY A 2 4.54 -13.89 -5.31
CA GLY A 2 4.24 -13.09 -4.14
C GLY A 2 3.07 -12.16 -4.33
N PHE A 3 2.80 -11.33 -3.32
CA PHE A 3 1.49 -10.72 -3.11
C PHE A 3 0.95 -9.93 -4.32
N LEU A 4 1.77 -9.07 -4.93
CA LEU A 4 1.39 -8.30 -6.11
C LEU A 4 1.21 -9.16 -7.38
N GLU A 5 2.02 -10.21 -7.52
CA GLU A 5 1.90 -11.17 -8.63
C GLU A 5 0.66 -12.07 -8.47
N ALA A 6 0.32 -12.44 -7.23
CA ALA A 6 -0.87 -13.21 -6.90
C ALA A 6 -2.16 -12.43 -7.11
N LEU A 7 -2.09 -11.09 -7.01
CA LEU A 7 -3.21 -10.20 -7.34
C LEU A 7 -3.23 -9.78 -8.82
N GLY A 8 -2.27 -10.21 -9.64
CA GLY A 8 -2.17 -9.82 -11.05
C GLY A 8 -1.78 -8.36 -11.29
N LEU A 9 -1.34 -7.64 -10.24
CA LEU A 9 -1.08 -6.19 -10.29
C LEU A 9 0.34 -5.84 -10.76
N GLY A 10 1.25 -6.82 -10.89
CA GLY A 10 2.59 -6.56 -11.41
C GLY A 10 3.56 -7.72 -11.23
N ASN A 11 4.75 -7.59 -11.83
CA ASN A 11 5.83 -8.57 -11.75
C ASN A 11 6.91 -8.11 -10.74
N ARG A 12 7.48 -9.04 -9.96
CA ARG A 12 8.54 -8.75 -8.95
C ARG A 12 9.79 -8.06 -9.50
N GLU A 13 10.06 -8.19 -10.79
CA GLU A 13 11.27 -7.61 -11.42
C GLU A 13 11.06 -6.19 -11.94
N TYR A 14 9.82 -5.75 -12.18
CA TYR A 14 9.53 -4.47 -12.80
C TYR A 14 8.38 -3.74 -12.10
N ILE A 15 8.70 -2.77 -11.24
CA ILE A 15 7.69 -1.81 -10.71
C ILE A 15 6.99 -1.05 -11.86
N ARG A 16 7.68 -0.93 -13.00
CA ARG A 16 7.09 -0.37 -14.22
C ARG A 16 5.89 -1.16 -14.72
N THR A 17 5.77 -2.48 -14.51
CA THR A 17 4.53 -3.21 -14.87
C THR A 17 3.38 -2.89 -13.93
N PHE A 18 3.61 -2.59 -12.64
CA PHE A 18 2.54 -2.09 -11.77
C PHE A 18 2.05 -0.72 -12.24
N ARG A 19 2.98 0.20 -12.52
CA ARG A 19 2.65 1.53 -13.09
C ARG A 19 1.99 1.41 -14.46
N TYR A 20 2.48 0.53 -15.32
CA TYR A 20 1.96 0.27 -16.65
C TYR A 20 0.61 -0.42 -16.60
N HIS A 21 0.35 -1.38 -15.72
CA HIS A 21 -0.99 -1.96 -15.56
C HIS A 21 -1.99 -0.93 -15.03
N LEU A 22 -1.59 -0.14 -14.03
CA LEU A 22 -2.41 1.00 -13.58
C LEU A 22 -2.66 2.04 -14.71
N GLN A 23 -1.70 2.25 -15.61
CA GLN A 23 -1.80 3.23 -16.71
C GLN A 23 -2.38 2.65 -18.01
N THR A 24 -2.31 1.35 -18.26
CA THR A 24 -2.78 0.70 -19.50
C THR A 24 -4.20 0.21 -19.40
N GLU A 25 -4.71 -0.05 -18.20
CA GLU A 25 -6.17 -0.05 -18.01
C GLU A 25 -6.74 1.32 -18.40
N ILE A 26 -6.06 2.41 -18.03
CA ILE A 26 -6.42 3.79 -18.41
C ILE A 26 -6.31 4.03 -19.94
N VAL A 27 -5.26 3.53 -20.62
CA VAL A 27 -5.01 3.82 -22.05
C VAL A 27 -5.77 2.88 -23.00
N LYS A 28 -6.07 1.63 -22.62
CA LYS A 28 -6.88 0.73 -23.46
C LYS A 28 -8.35 1.16 -23.55
N GLU A 29 -8.85 1.92 -22.57
CA GLU A 29 -10.21 2.48 -22.60
C GLU A 29 -10.33 3.78 -23.42
N SER A 30 -9.22 4.45 -23.76
CA SER A 30 -9.27 5.75 -24.46
C SER A 30 -9.26 5.69 -25.99
N ASP A 31 -8.94 4.55 -26.60
CA ASP A 31 -8.84 4.41 -28.06
C ASP A 31 -10.14 3.93 -28.75
N GLY A 32 -11.28 4.00 -28.06
CA GLY A 32 -12.57 3.67 -28.65
C GLY A 32 -13.75 4.34 -27.96
N ILE A 33 -14.38 5.26 -28.70
CA ILE A 33 -15.79 5.69 -28.63
C ILE A 33 -16.07 7.06 -27.97
N ASP A 34 -16.78 7.86 -28.75
CA ASP A 34 -17.41 9.15 -28.47
C ASP A 34 -18.13 9.22 -27.11
N LYS A 35 -17.98 10.37 -26.42
CA LYS A 35 -18.80 10.83 -25.27
C LYS A 35 -19.13 9.73 -24.25
N ILE A 36 -18.11 9.15 -23.62
CA ILE A 36 -18.30 8.28 -22.47
C ILE A 36 -18.39 9.16 -21.21
N ASP A 37 -19.49 9.01 -20.47
CA ASP A 37 -19.71 9.59 -19.15
C ASP A 37 -18.57 9.13 -18.22
N ILE A 38 -17.71 10.07 -17.81
CA ILE A 38 -16.53 9.85 -16.94
C ILE A 38 -16.89 9.12 -15.63
N ARG A 39 -18.18 9.03 -15.29
CA ARG A 39 -18.70 8.29 -14.12
C ARG A 39 -18.63 6.76 -14.24
N SER A 40 -18.42 6.20 -15.43
CA SER A 40 -18.48 4.75 -15.65
C SER A 40 -17.14 4.06 -15.92
N LEU A 41 -16.00 4.77 -15.83
CA LEU A 41 -14.69 4.11 -15.81
C LEU A 41 -14.58 3.36 -14.47
N ASP A 42 -14.33 2.06 -14.50
CA ASP A 42 -14.46 1.13 -13.37
C ASP A 42 -13.82 1.70 -12.09
N MET A 43 -14.66 2.26 -11.21
CA MET A 43 -14.20 2.94 -9.99
C MET A 43 -13.63 1.90 -9.04
N THR A 44 -12.32 1.67 -9.12
CA THR A 44 -11.66 0.75 -8.21
C THR A 44 -11.90 1.18 -6.76
N ALA A 45 -11.88 0.22 -5.83
CA ALA A 45 -11.99 0.51 -4.41
C ALA A 45 -10.97 1.56 -3.95
N TYR A 46 -9.78 1.59 -4.56
CA TYR A 46 -8.78 2.62 -4.34
C TYR A 46 -9.28 4.02 -4.71
N HIS A 47 -9.83 4.19 -5.91
CA HIS A 47 -10.34 5.50 -6.36
C HIS A 47 -11.46 6.00 -5.46
N MET A 48 -12.42 5.13 -5.12
CA MET A 48 -13.52 5.49 -4.23
C MET A 48 -13.02 5.94 -2.85
N VAL A 49 -12.10 5.18 -2.24
CA VAL A 49 -11.53 5.54 -0.93
C VAL A 49 -10.72 6.82 -1.01
N ARG A 50 -9.90 7.01 -2.06
CA ARG A 50 -9.08 8.21 -2.25
C ARG A 50 -9.95 9.46 -2.38
N GLU A 51 -10.97 9.44 -3.23
CA GLU A 51 -11.84 10.61 -3.44
C GLU A 51 -12.68 10.91 -2.20
N LYS A 52 -13.18 9.88 -1.51
CA LYS A 52 -13.90 10.07 -0.24
C LYS A 52 -13.01 10.67 0.84
N LEU A 53 -11.77 10.17 0.96
CA LEU A 53 -10.77 10.70 1.88
C LEU A 53 -10.43 12.16 1.55
N ARG A 54 -10.23 12.48 0.27
CA ARG A 54 -9.96 13.85 -0.18
C ARG A 54 -11.07 14.81 0.25
N SER A 55 -12.32 14.46 -0.04
CA SER A 55 -13.48 15.27 0.35
C SER A 55 -13.54 15.51 1.86
N LEU A 56 -13.33 14.47 2.68
CA LEU A 56 -13.33 14.60 4.15
C LEU A 56 -12.19 15.49 4.66
N LEU A 57 -11.00 15.43 4.04
CA LEU A 57 -9.85 16.23 4.45
C LEU A 57 -9.93 17.68 3.94
N GLU A 58 -10.73 17.96 2.91
CA GLU A 58 -11.06 19.33 2.48
C GLU A 58 -12.07 19.98 3.43
N GLU A 59 -13.08 19.22 3.87
CA GLU A 59 -14.06 19.63 4.88
C GLU A 59 -13.39 19.86 6.25
N HIS A 60 -12.48 18.97 6.64
CA HIS A 60 -11.76 19.05 7.91
C HIS A 60 -10.28 19.37 7.68
N LYS A 61 -9.98 20.66 7.45
CA LYS A 61 -8.65 21.13 7.05
C LYS A 61 -7.51 20.68 7.97
N ASN A 62 -7.76 20.58 9.29
CA ASN A 62 -6.77 20.15 10.29
C ASN A 62 -6.76 18.64 10.57
N ALA A 63 -7.67 17.87 9.98
CA ALA A 63 -7.72 16.43 10.17
C ALA A 63 -6.52 15.75 9.52
N LYS A 64 -6.07 14.69 10.18
CA LYS A 64 -5.11 13.71 9.67
C LYS A 64 -5.78 12.35 9.64
N PHE A 65 -5.22 11.41 8.89
CA PHE A 65 -5.76 10.06 8.81
C PHE A 65 -4.70 9.00 9.14
N ILE A 66 -5.20 7.85 9.58
CA ILE A 66 -4.43 6.64 9.80
C ILE A 66 -4.97 5.58 8.85
N VAL A 67 -4.07 4.80 8.27
CA VAL A 67 -4.45 3.62 7.47
C VAL A 67 -4.14 2.38 8.28
N THR A 68 -5.08 1.45 8.37
CA THR A 68 -4.85 0.20 9.10
C THR A 68 -5.52 -0.99 8.45
N GLY A 69 -5.06 -2.18 8.79
CA GLY A 69 -5.64 -3.42 8.34
C GLY A 69 -4.96 -4.65 8.93
N HIS A 70 -5.68 -5.76 8.91
CA HIS A 70 -5.23 -7.06 9.39
C HIS A 70 -5.05 -8.04 8.22
N SER A 71 -4.03 -8.90 8.28
CA SER A 71 -3.77 -9.94 7.27
C SER A 71 -3.67 -9.33 5.85
N LEU A 72 -4.49 -9.78 4.90
CA LEU A 72 -4.65 -9.17 3.57
C LEU A 72 -4.91 -7.66 3.63
N GLY A 73 -5.76 -7.23 4.57
CA GLY A 73 -6.05 -5.82 4.80
C GLY A 73 -4.81 -5.02 5.24
N GLY A 74 -3.86 -5.67 5.94
CA GLY A 74 -2.59 -5.04 6.29
C GLY A 74 -1.73 -4.78 5.04
N ALA A 75 -1.74 -5.69 4.07
CA ALA A 75 -1.07 -5.48 2.80
C ALA A 75 -1.71 -4.34 1.99
N LEU A 76 -3.05 -4.27 1.96
CA LEU A 76 -3.78 -3.17 1.33
C LEU A 76 -3.53 -1.82 2.03
N ALA A 77 -3.41 -1.84 3.37
CA ALA A 77 -3.16 -0.64 4.17
C ALA A 77 -1.82 0.03 3.84
N ILE A 78 -0.76 -0.75 3.56
CA ILE A 78 0.51 -0.17 3.09
C ILE A 78 0.50 0.12 1.59
N LEU A 79 -0.26 -0.63 0.79
CA LEU A 79 -0.40 -0.32 -0.65
C LEU A 79 -1.07 1.02 -0.90
N PHE A 80 -2.04 1.40 -0.09
CA PHE A 80 -2.73 2.69 -0.24
C PHE A 80 -1.75 3.89 -0.29
N PRO A 81 -0.89 4.14 0.71
CA PRO A 81 0.09 5.21 0.65
C PRO A 81 1.17 5.00 -0.43
N ILE A 82 1.51 3.75 -0.80
CA ILE A 82 2.39 3.49 -1.95
C ILE A 82 1.79 4.09 -3.22
N VAL A 83 0.51 3.83 -3.49
CA VAL A 83 -0.17 4.35 -4.69
C VAL A 83 -0.34 5.87 -4.60
N LEU A 84 -0.61 6.43 -3.41
CA LEU A 84 -0.62 7.89 -3.23
C LEU A 84 0.72 8.53 -3.63
N VAL A 85 1.85 7.95 -3.23
CA VAL A 85 3.19 8.44 -3.63
C VAL A 85 3.40 8.30 -5.13
N ILE A 86 3.01 7.17 -5.74
CA ILE A 86 3.14 6.93 -7.18
C ILE A 86 2.30 7.91 -8.01
N HIS A 87 1.13 8.30 -7.52
CA HIS A 87 0.22 9.29 -8.11
C HIS A 87 0.56 10.74 -7.74
N GLU A 88 1.65 10.97 -7.01
CA GLU A 88 2.11 12.31 -6.60
C GLU A 88 1.06 13.08 -5.76
N GLU A 89 0.25 12.36 -4.97
CA GLU A 89 -0.81 12.91 -4.10
C GLU A 89 -0.21 13.54 -2.83
N LYS A 90 0.67 14.53 -2.99
CA LYS A 90 1.46 15.16 -1.91
C LYS A 90 0.58 15.68 -0.76
N LYS A 91 -0.54 16.34 -1.08
CA LYS A 91 -1.48 16.88 -0.08
C LYS A 91 -2.08 15.79 0.82
N LEU A 92 -2.38 14.62 0.26
CA LEU A 92 -2.88 13.50 1.04
C LEU A 92 -1.74 12.88 1.87
N MET A 93 -0.55 12.72 1.29
CA MET A 93 0.62 12.20 2.01
C MET A 93 1.06 13.08 3.20
N GLU A 94 0.92 14.40 3.08
CA GLU A 94 1.17 15.34 4.19
C GLU A 94 0.23 15.13 5.38
N LYS A 95 -1.02 14.73 5.10
CA LYS A 95 -2.05 14.46 6.11
C LYS A 95 -2.03 13.02 6.65
N LEU A 96 -1.18 12.15 6.10
CA LEU A 96 -0.97 10.79 6.62
C LEU A 96 -0.25 10.88 7.96
N LEU A 97 -0.93 10.47 9.03
CA LEU A 97 -0.38 10.42 10.38
C LEU A 97 0.43 9.14 10.58
N ALA A 98 -0.16 7.99 10.28
CA ALA A 98 0.48 6.69 10.46
C ALA A 98 -0.20 5.59 9.63
N VAL A 99 0.51 4.47 9.49
CA VAL A 99 0.06 3.22 8.91
C VAL A 99 0.35 2.12 9.92
N TYR A 100 -0.70 1.49 10.44
CA TYR A 100 -0.58 0.39 11.40
C TYR A 100 -1.12 -0.89 10.79
N THR A 101 -0.31 -1.93 10.70
CA THR A 101 -0.75 -3.19 10.09
C THR A 101 -0.57 -4.34 11.05
N PHE A 102 -1.47 -5.31 10.99
CA PHE A 102 -1.51 -6.43 11.93
C PHE A 102 -1.44 -7.74 11.14
N GLY A 103 -0.45 -8.58 11.42
CA GLY A 103 -0.32 -9.84 10.68
C GLY A 103 -0.08 -9.66 9.17
N GLN A 104 0.52 -8.54 8.77
CA GLN A 104 0.68 -8.20 7.35
C GLN A 104 1.69 -9.12 6.64
N PRO A 105 1.36 -9.72 5.47
CA PRO A 105 2.31 -10.44 4.64
C PRO A 105 3.29 -9.51 3.91
N ARG A 106 4.40 -10.04 3.39
CA ARG A 106 5.36 -9.22 2.61
C ARG A 106 4.70 -8.77 1.31
N VAL A 107 4.77 -7.46 1.05
CA VAL A 107 4.07 -6.81 -0.07
C VAL A 107 4.98 -6.52 -1.26
N GLY A 108 6.28 -6.32 -1.03
CA GLY A 108 7.22 -6.02 -2.09
C GLY A 108 8.65 -6.44 -1.80
N ASN A 109 9.55 -6.00 -2.68
CA ASN A 109 10.98 -6.30 -2.60
C ASN A 109 11.75 -5.19 -1.86
N ARG A 110 13.07 -5.37 -1.72
CA ARG A 110 13.95 -4.39 -1.04
C ARG A 110 13.96 -3.02 -1.71
N GLN A 111 13.74 -2.94 -3.03
CA GLN A 111 13.73 -1.66 -3.74
C GLN A 111 12.48 -0.84 -3.40
N LEU A 112 11.31 -1.49 -3.35
CA LEU A 112 10.06 -0.85 -2.91
C LEU A 112 10.19 -0.36 -1.46
N GLY A 113 10.78 -1.17 -0.58
CA GLY A 113 11.04 -0.77 0.81
C GLY A 113 11.87 0.51 0.89
N LYS A 114 13.04 0.53 0.24
CA LYS A 114 13.91 1.72 0.19
C LYS A 114 13.23 2.95 -0.41
N PHE A 115 12.42 2.75 -1.45
CA PHE A 115 11.65 3.84 -2.05
C PHE A 115 10.67 4.45 -1.04
N MET A 116 9.95 3.62 -0.29
CA MET A 116 8.94 4.09 0.67
C MET A 116 9.52 4.62 1.98
N GLU A 117 10.68 4.11 2.43
CA GLU A 117 11.39 4.64 3.61
C GLU A 117 11.63 6.15 3.48
N ALA A 118 12.01 6.64 2.29
CA ALA A 118 12.18 8.07 2.02
C ALA A 118 10.90 8.91 2.18
N HIS A 119 9.72 8.30 2.12
CA HIS A 119 8.42 8.96 2.22
C HIS A 119 7.71 8.76 3.57
N LEU A 120 8.09 7.72 4.33
CA LEU A 120 7.41 7.32 5.57
C LEU A 120 8.25 7.50 6.82
N ASP A 121 9.58 7.66 6.71
CA ASP A 121 10.45 7.73 7.88
C ASP A 121 10.76 9.17 8.34
N HIS A 122 10.38 10.18 7.54
CA HIS A 122 10.62 11.59 7.85
C HIS A 122 9.31 12.36 8.11
N PRO A 123 9.25 13.26 9.12
CA PRO A 123 10.28 13.55 10.14
C PRO A 123 10.34 12.49 11.25
N VAL A 124 9.33 11.64 11.33
CA VAL A 124 9.25 10.50 12.25
C VAL A 124 8.71 9.30 11.48
N PRO A 125 9.05 8.06 11.89
CA PRO A 125 8.47 6.86 11.30
C PRO A 125 6.95 6.87 11.36
N LYS A 126 6.31 6.63 10.22
CA LYS A 126 4.85 6.57 10.10
C LYS A 126 4.32 5.15 9.91
N TYR A 127 5.19 4.17 9.64
CA TYR A 127 4.75 2.83 9.27
C TYR A 127 5.23 1.77 10.27
N PHE A 128 4.23 1.15 10.92
CA PHE A 128 4.41 0.19 12.00
C PHE A 128 3.68 -1.11 11.66
N ARG A 129 4.42 -2.21 11.71
CA ARG A 129 3.88 -3.55 11.50
C ARG A 129 3.86 -4.31 12.81
N VAL A 130 2.67 -4.60 13.29
CA VAL A 130 2.42 -5.42 14.47
C VAL A 130 2.41 -6.89 14.07
N VAL A 131 3.31 -7.66 14.67
CA VAL A 131 3.47 -9.10 14.44
C VAL A 131 3.29 -9.85 15.75
N TYR A 132 2.41 -10.84 15.77
CA TYR A 132 2.12 -11.62 16.96
C TYR A 132 2.77 -13.00 16.90
N CYS A 133 3.66 -13.27 17.85
CA CYS A 133 4.17 -14.58 18.22
C CYS A 133 4.47 -15.50 17.02
N ASN A 134 3.64 -16.53 16.83
CA ASN A 134 3.77 -17.56 15.81
C ASN A 134 2.88 -17.32 14.59
N ASP A 135 2.36 -16.11 14.37
CA ASP A 135 1.58 -15.77 13.17
C ASP A 135 2.37 -16.02 11.88
N LEU A 136 1.86 -16.93 11.05
CA LEU A 136 2.48 -17.34 9.79
C LEU A 136 2.34 -16.27 8.71
N VAL A 137 1.31 -15.42 8.74
CA VAL A 137 1.00 -14.50 7.63
C VAL A 137 2.13 -13.51 7.38
N PRO A 138 2.74 -12.86 8.40
CA PRO A 138 3.94 -12.04 8.21
C PRO A 138 5.16 -12.78 7.70
N ARG A 139 5.16 -14.11 7.70
CA ARG A 139 6.27 -14.91 7.18
C ARG A 139 6.10 -15.27 5.71
N LEU A 140 4.98 -14.88 5.10
CA LEU A 140 4.68 -15.13 3.69
C LEU A 140 4.62 -13.83 2.88
N PRO A 141 4.94 -13.86 1.58
CA PRO A 141 5.75 -14.89 0.91
C PRO A 141 7.12 -15.06 1.56
N TYR A 142 7.73 -16.24 1.43
CA TYR A 142 9.02 -16.51 2.08
C TYR A 142 10.12 -15.54 1.64
N ASP A 143 11.01 -15.22 2.58
CA ASP A 143 12.20 -14.43 2.31
C ASP A 143 13.34 -15.33 1.86
N ASP A 144 13.24 -15.83 0.64
CA ASP A 144 14.29 -16.62 0.00
C ASP A 144 14.86 -15.90 -1.24
N LYS A 145 15.97 -16.43 -1.74
CA LYS A 145 16.66 -15.90 -2.93
C LYS A 145 15.78 -15.96 -4.20
N THR A 146 14.69 -16.73 -4.17
CA THR A 146 13.81 -16.97 -5.30
C THR A 146 12.67 -15.94 -5.35
N PHE A 147 12.08 -15.60 -4.20
CA PHE A 147 10.93 -14.71 -4.10
C PHE A 147 11.32 -13.25 -3.87
N LEU A 148 12.47 -12.97 -3.24
CA LEU A 148 13.01 -11.60 -3.03
C LEU A 148 12.08 -10.63 -2.27
N TYR A 149 11.02 -11.13 -1.64
CA TYR A 149 10.11 -10.31 -0.83
C TYR A 149 10.75 -9.95 0.49
N LYS A 150 10.68 -8.68 0.86
CA LYS A 150 11.27 -8.14 2.09
C LYS A 150 10.24 -7.28 2.81
N HIS A 151 10.26 -7.36 4.14
CA HIS A 151 9.58 -6.36 4.96
C HIS A 151 10.40 -5.07 4.99
N PHE A 152 9.70 -3.97 5.22
CA PHE A 152 10.25 -2.64 5.51
C PHE A 152 9.33 -1.96 6.54
N GLY A 153 9.76 -0.82 7.07
CA GLY A 153 9.09 -0.14 8.18
C GLY A 153 9.39 -0.79 9.54
N VAL A 154 8.93 -0.13 10.60
CA VAL A 154 9.19 -0.55 11.99
C VAL A 154 8.37 -1.79 12.31
N CYS A 155 9.02 -2.82 12.87
CA CYS A 155 8.35 -4.06 13.29
C CYS A 155 8.16 -4.05 14.80
N LEU A 156 6.91 -4.12 15.26
CA LEU A 156 6.53 -4.27 16.66
C LEU A 156 6.14 -5.73 16.89
N TYR A 157 7.02 -6.50 17.52
CA TYR A 157 6.82 -7.93 17.74
C TYR A 157 6.32 -8.19 19.16
N TYR A 158 5.19 -8.89 19.29
CA TYR A 158 4.61 -9.26 20.58
C TYR A 158 4.66 -10.77 20.79
N ASN A 159 5.10 -11.21 21.96
CA ASN A 159 5.02 -12.63 22.34
C ASN A 159 3.61 -13.04 22.79
N SER A 160 3.43 -14.31 23.18
CA SER A 160 2.15 -14.85 23.65
C SER A 160 1.63 -14.24 24.96
N CYS A 161 2.46 -13.44 25.66
CA CYS A 161 2.11 -12.70 26.85
C CYS A 161 1.87 -11.21 26.56
N TYR A 162 1.78 -10.81 25.28
CA TYR A 162 1.61 -9.42 24.83
C TYR A 162 2.74 -8.47 25.28
N ILE A 163 3.94 -9.01 25.50
CA ILE A 163 5.14 -8.22 25.78
C ILE A 163 5.84 -7.95 24.45
N GLU A 164 6.13 -6.66 24.18
CA GLU A 164 6.92 -6.21 23.03
C GLU A 164 8.38 -6.64 23.18
N GLN A 165 9.00 -7.17 22.12
CA GLN A 165 10.40 -7.60 22.09
C GLN A 165 11.26 -6.77 21.14
#